data_AF-A0A7R7TFX8-F1
#
_entry.id   AF-A0A7R7TFX8-F1
#
_cell.length_a   1.000
_cell.length_b   1.000
_cell.length_c   1.000
_cell.angle_alpha   90.00
_cell.angle_beta   90.00
_cell.angle_gamma   90.00
#
_symmetry.space_group_name_H-M   'P 1'
#
loop_
_entity.id
_entity.type
_entity.pdbx_description
1 polymer ?
#
loop_
_entity_poly.entity_id
_entity_poly.type
_entity_poly.pdbx_seq_one_letter_code
_entity_poly.pdbx_strand_id
1 'polypeptide(L)'
;MALLRYPHAANLDEFWPLSELAQVVYAHSPEEAEGAWLLILPGSRLPARDLPWLRAFLPLIQRHLEAGKPVLAVCGGAEMLSEALLDEEGVEERGHFPGLGLLPYRVRMAREKTVERRRVRLRGLSGYWGRLEGLEVEGYEIHHGQGLPLFHQEGSLLATWLHGLLENPGVQKALFGREARGLEEGLEALADALERHLDLRALHRALGLTGRVFPASPTGAKAPVGYPDPPPPPASSSSWAGRKAARAASPRGSPGPSPP
;
A
#
# COMPACT_ATOMS: atom_id res chain seq x y z
N MET A 1 -14.32 -9.44 -10.37
CA MET A 1 -13.34 -8.32 -10.40
C MET A 1 -12.04 -8.86 -10.94
N ALA A 2 -11.16 -8.01 -11.47
CA ALA A 2 -9.82 -8.46 -11.87
C ALA A 2 -8.74 -7.60 -11.23
N LEU A 3 -7.74 -8.27 -10.64
CA LEU A 3 -6.51 -7.66 -10.15
C LEU A 3 -5.40 -8.00 -11.15
N LEU A 4 -4.79 -6.98 -11.74
CA LEU A 4 -3.78 -7.16 -12.78
C LEU A 4 -2.45 -7.57 -12.13
N ARG A 5 -1.96 -8.77 -12.48
CA ARG A 5 -0.79 -9.38 -11.85
C ARG A 5 0.45 -9.27 -12.74
N TYR A 6 0.98 -8.06 -12.89
CA TYR A 6 2.27 -7.85 -13.55
C TYR A 6 3.44 -8.48 -12.77
N PRO A 7 4.59 -8.73 -13.44
CA PRO A 7 5.71 -9.46 -12.87
C PRO A 7 6.21 -8.94 -11.51
N HIS A 8 6.27 -7.62 -11.31
CA HIS A 8 6.75 -7.02 -10.05
C HIS A 8 5.65 -6.42 -9.19
N ALA A 9 4.40 -6.89 -9.34
CA ALA A 9 3.29 -6.42 -8.52
C ALA A 9 3.55 -6.67 -7.02
N ALA A 10 3.28 -5.66 -6.21
CA ALA A 10 3.65 -5.53 -4.80
C ALA A 10 2.42 -5.33 -3.91
N ASN A 11 2.61 -5.48 -2.60
CA ASN A 11 1.60 -5.19 -1.57
C ASN A 11 0.25 -5.86 -1.83
N LEU A 12 0.25 -7.06 -2.43
CA LEU A 12 -0.99 -7.75 -2.78
C LEU A 12 -1.83 -8.16 -1.57
N ASP A 13 -1.16 -8.34 -0.44
CA ASP A 13 -1.76 -8.65 0.83
C ASP A 13 -2.82 -7.62 1.22
N GLU A 14 -2.70 -6.33 0.82
CA GLU A 14 -3.72 -5.31 1.10
C GLU A 14 -5.09 -5.59 0.45
N PHE A 15 -5.11 -6.46 -0.56
CA PHE A 15 -6.33 -6.88 -1.25
C PHE A 15 -6.97 -8.13 -0.63
N TRP A 16 -6.44 -8.64 0.49
CA TRP A 16 -7.02 -9.79 1.20
C TRP A 16 -8.52 -9.67 1.48
N PRO A 17 -9.12 -8.49 1.81
CA PRO A 17 -10.55 -8.41 2.10
C PRO A 17 -11.41 -8.85 0.92
N LEU A 18 -10.90 -8.68 -0.31
CA LEU A 18 -11.61 -9.09 -1.50
C LEU A 18 -11.84 -10.60 -1.57
N SER A 19 -11.00 -11.43 -0.92
CA SER A 19 -11.20 -12.88 -0.86
C SER A 19 -12.49 -13.30 -0.16
N GLU A 20 -13.00 -12.46 0.74
CA GLU A 20 -14.28 -12.67 1.43
C GLU A 20 -15.42 -11.87 0.79
N LEU A 21 -15.09 -10.69 0.27
CA LEU A 21 -16.07 -9.71 -0.18
C LEU A 21 -16.53 -9.94 -1.62
N ALA A 22 -15.68 -10.51 -2.49
CA ALA A 22 -15.96 -10.65 -3.91
C ALA A 22 -15.22 -11.83 -4.57
N GLN A 23 -15.60 -12.13 -5.82
CA GLN A 23 -14.81 -13.02 -6.67
C GLN A 23 -13.76 -12.22 -7.44
N VAL A 24 -12.49 -12.52 -7.18
CA VAL A 24 -11.33 -11.86 -7.81
C VAL A 24 -10.62 -12.84 -8.74
N VAL A 25 -10.40 -12.39 -9.98
CA VAL A 25 -9.47 -13.04 -10.91
C VAL A 25 -8.13 -12.32 -10.81
N TYR A 26 -7.06 -13.07 -10.55
CA TYR A 26 -5.70 -12.56 -10.63
C TYR A 26 -5.23 -12.70 -12.07
N ALA A 27 -5.43 -11.64 -12.86
CA ALA A 27 -5.28 -11.67 -14.31
C ALA A 27 -3.82 -11.46 -14.73
N HIS A 28 -3.29 -12.41 -15.48
CA HIS A 28 -1.94 -12.37 -16.07
C HIS A 28 -1.97 -12.01 -17.56
N SER A 29 -3.16 -12.03 -18.18
CA SER A 29 -3.39 -11.55 -19.55
C SER A 29 -4.67 -10.70 -19.64
N PRO A 30 -4.82 -9.87 -20.69
CA PRO A 30 -6.04 -9.08 -20.89
C PRO A 30 -7.31 -9.93 -20.97
N GLU A 31 -7.24 -11.13 -21.56
CA GLU A 31 -8.36 -12.05 -21.73
C GLU A 31 -8.91 -12.54 -20.38
N GLU A 32 -8.04 -12.80 -19.40
CA GLU A 32 -8.45 -13.19 -18.05
C GLU A 32 -9.17 -12.05 -17.30
N ALA A 33 -8.88 -10.80 -17.65
CA ALA A 33 -9.51 -9.62 -17.05
C ALA A 33 -10.81 -9.19 -17.75
N GLU A 34 -11.18 -9.82 -18.87
CA GLU A 34 -12.40 -9.50 -19.59
C GLU A 34 -13.65 -9.72 -18.74
N GLY A 35 -14.67 -8.90 -18.99
CA GLY A 35 -15.94 -8.98 -18.26
C GLY A 35 -15.87 -8.54 -16.79
N ALA A 36 -14.69 -8.21 -16.25
CA ALA A 36 -14.59 -7.62 -14.93
C ALA A 36 -15.48 -6.36 -14.82
N TRP A 37 -16.04 -6.17 -13.62
CA TRP A 37 -16.81 -4.97 -13.30
C TRP A 37 -15.96 -3.90 -12.59
N LEU A 38 -14.83 -4.31 -11.99
CA LEU A 38 -13.78 -3.44 -11.43
C LEU A 38 -12.42 -4.03 -11.83
N LEU A 39 -11.55 -3.19 -12.41
CA LEU A 39 -10.13 -3.47 -12.60
C LEU A 39 -9.30 -2.85 -11.47
N ILE A 40 -8.33 -3.59 -10.97
CA ILE A 40 -7.40 -3.15 -9.94
C ILE A 40 -5.98 -3.27 -10.48
N LEU A 41 -5.24 -2.16 -10.47
CA LEU A 41 -3.80 -2.10 -10.70
C LEU A 41 -3.13 -1.92 -9.33
N PRO A 42 -2.51 -2.97 -8.76
CA PRO A 42 -1.93 -2.93 -7.40
C PRO A 42 -0.66 -2.04 -7.33
N GLY A 43 0.12 -2.09 -6.25
CA GLY A 43 1.48 -1.52 -6.26
C GLY A 43 2.41 -2.27 -7.24
N SER A 44 3.48 -1.61 -7.73
CA SER A 44 4.61 -2.26 -8.42
C SER A 44 5.91 -1.90 -7.70
N ARG A 45 6.85 -2.85 -7.58
CA ARG A 45 8.21 -2.56 -7.10
C ARG A 45 9.14 -2.01 -8.17
N LEU A 46 8.81 -2.23 -9.45
CA LEU A 46 9.60 -1.80 -10.60
C LEU A 46 8.64 -1.34 -11.72
N PRO A 47 7.92 -0.22 -11.54
CA PRO A 47 6.88 0.26 -12.45
C PRO A 47 7.40 0.43 -13.89
N ALA A 48 8.63 0.93 -14.06
CA ALA A 48 9.26 1.06 -15.37
C ALA A 48 9.45 -0.28 -16.10
N ARG A 49 9.74 -1.36 -15.37
CA ARG A 49 9.90 -2.72 -15.95
C ARG A 49 8.56 -3.41 -16.21
N ASP A 50 7.52 -3.04 -15.47
CA ASP A 50 6.18 -3.59 -15.65
C ASP A 50 5.40 -2.87 -16.77
N LEU A 51 5.79 -1.65 -17.16
CA LEU A 51 5.14 -0.89 -18.24
C LEU A 51 4.96 -1.68 -19.55
N PRO A 52 5.99 -2.34 -20.11
CA PRO A 52 5.83 -3.14 -21.34
C PRO A 52 4.77 -4.23 -21.21
N TRP A 53 4.67 -4.87 -20.04
CA TRP A 53 3.63 -5.86 -19.75
C TRP A 53 2.26 -5.20 -19.68
N LEU A 54 2.14 -4.09 -18.95
CA LEU A 54 0.86 -3.40 -18.75
C LEU A 54 0.34 -2.77 -20.04
N ARG A 55 1.21 -2.41 -21.00
CA ARG A 55 0.79 -1.92 -22.32
C ARG A 55 -0.13 -2.90 -23.06
N ALA A 56 0.01 -4.21 -22.85
CA ALA A 56 -0.90 -5.18 -23.45
C ALA A 56 -2.34 -5.04 -22.93
N PHE A 57 -2.54 -4.50 -21.72
CA PHE A 57 -3.84 -4.25 -21.10
C PHE A 57 -4.43 -2.89 -21.48
N LEU A 58 -3.67 -1.98 -22.10
CA LEU A 58 -4.15 -0.63 -22.40
C LEU A 58 -5.49 -0.61 -23.16
N PRO A 59 -5.68 -1.40 -24.25
CA PRO A 59 -6.97 -1.42 -24.94
C PRO A 59 -8.13 -1.91 -24.06
N LEU A 60 -7.88 -2.89 -23.17
CA LEU A 60 -8.88 -3.35 -22.20
C LEU A 60 -9.24 -2.24 -21.22
N ILE A 61 -8.23 -1.57 -20.63
CA ILE A 61 -8.43 -0.50 -19.65
C ILE A 61 -9.21 0.66 -20.29
N GLN A 62 -8.85 1.08 -21.50
CA GLN A 62 -9.55 2.16 -22.21
C GLN A 62 -11.03 1.83 -22.43
N ARG A 63 -11.34 0.66 -23.01
CA ARG A 63 -12.74 0.24 -23.19
C ARG A 63 -13.50 0.13 -21.86
N HIS A 64 -12.81 -0.28 -20.79
CA HIS A 64 -13.39 -0.37 -19.45
C HIS A 64 -13.78 1.01 -18.91
N LEU A 65 -12.90 2.01 -19.06
CA LEU A 65 -13.13 3.40 -18.69
C LEU A 65 -14.20 4.07 -19.56
N GLU A 66 -14.18 3.85 -20.88
CA GLU A 66 -15.20 4.32 -21.82
C GLU A 66 -16.60 3.78 -21.47
N ALA A 67 -16.67 2.56 -20.95
CA ALA A 67 -17.90 1.97 -20.44
C ALA A 67 -18.32 2.51 -19.05
N GLY A 68 -17.57 3.47 -18.48
CA GLY A 68 -17.82 4.06 -17.16
C GLY A 68 -17.58 3.10 -16.00
N LYS A 69 -16.91 1.96 -16.22
CA LYS A 69 -16.64 0.98 -15.18
C LYS A 69 -15.44 1.42 -14.33
N PRO A 70 -15.46 1.14 -13.01
CA PRO A 70 -14.42 1.62 -12.12
C PRO A 70 -13.07 0.95 -12.35
N VAL A 71 -12.00 1.74 -12.22
CA VAL A 71 -10.61 1.27 -12.17
C VAL A 71 -9.96 1.85 -10.92
N LEU A 72 -9.32 1.01 -10.10
CA LEU A 72 -8.52 1.42 -8.96
C LEU A 72 -7.04 1.20 -9.30
N ALA A 73 -6.22 2.24 -9.23
CA ALA A 73 -4.78 2.16 -9.42
C ALA A 73 -4.06 2.64 -8.15
N VAL A 74 -3.17 1.80 -7.61
CA VAL A 74 -2.49 2.04 -6.32
C VAL A 74 -0.99 2.15 -6.54
N CYS A 75 -0.36 3.18 -6.00
CA CYS A 75 1.09 3.40 -5.98
C CYS A 75 1.71 3.17 -7.38
N GLY A 76 2.65 2.23 -7.54
CA GLY A 76 3.26 1.90 -8.82
C GLY A 76 2.25 1.59 -9.96
N GLY A 77 1.07 1.06 -9.65
CA GLY A 77 -0.02 0.92 -10.61
C GLY A 77 -0.52 2.26 -11.14
N ALA A 78 -0.70 3.26 -10.26
CA ALA A 78 -1.05 4.62 -10.64
C ALA A 78 0.10 5.33 -11.37
N GLU A 79 1.34 5.11 -10.95
CA GLU A 79 2.52 5.69 -11.59
C GLU A 79 2.64 5.25 -13.06
N MET A 80 2.39 3.98 -13.37
CA MET A 80 2.38 3.49 -14.76
C MET A 80 1.27 4.12 -15.63
N LEU A 81 0.18 4.59 -15.03
CA LEU A 81 -0.91 5.27 -15.75
C LEU A 81 -0.60 6.74 -16.08
N SER A 82 0.44 7.32 -15.49
CA SER A 82 0.89 8.69 -15.75
C SER A 82 1.38 8.90 -17.20
N GLU A 83 1.67 10.15 -17.58
CA GLU A 83 2.28 10.46 -18.88
C GLU A 83 3.68 9.86 -19.00
N ALA A 84 4.47 9.86 -17.91
CA ALA A 84 5.84 9.40 -17.91
C ALA A 84 6.36 9.09 -16.50
N LEU A 85 7.23 8.08 -16.43
CA LEU A 85 8.12 7.80 -15.31
C LEU A 85 9.53 8.31 -15.65
N LEU A 86 10.09 9.15 -14.79
CA LEU A 86 11.40 9.79 -14.97
C LEU A 86 12.32 9.36 -13.83
N ASP A 87 13.32 8.53 -14.11
CA ASP A 87 14.31 8.09 -13.15
C ASP A 87 15.72 8.43 -13.65
N GLU A 88 16.08 9.71 -13.51
CA GLU A 88 17.38 10.25 -13.92
C GLU A 88 18.54 9.71 -13.05
N GLU A 89 18.24 9.32 -11.82
CA GLU A 89 19.21 8.87 -10.82
C GLU A 89 19.41 7.35 -10.78
N GLY A 90 18.49 6.59 -11.38
CA GLY A 90 18.49 5.12 -11.36
C GLY A 90 18.14 4.55 -9.98
N VAL A 91 17.11 5.12 -9.33
CA VAL A 91 16.59 4.63 -8.04
C VAL A 91 16.01 3.23 -8.19
N GLU A 92 15.28 2.98 -9.28
CA GLU A 92 14.67 1.69 -9.60
C GLU A 92 15.14 1.18 -10.97
N GLU A 93 15.11 2.05 -11.99
CA GLU A 93 15.55 1.75 -13.36
C GLU A 93 15.90 3.07 -14.06
N ARG A 94 17.19 3.31 -14.34
CA ARG A 94 17.62 4.58 -14.95
C ARG A 94 17.00 4.78 -16.33
N GLY A 95 16.27 5.88 -16.52
CA GLY A 95 15.73 6.26 -17.83
C GLY A 95 14.48 7.13 -17.79
N HIS A 96 13.96 7.42 -18.98
CA HIS A 96 12.66 8.06 -19.18
C HIS A 96 11.74 7.07 -19.87
N PHE A 97 10.64 6.73 -19.20
CA PHE A 97 9.69 5.73 -19.67
C PHE A 97 8.35 6.41 -19.93
N PRO A 98 7.86 6.46 -21.18
CA PRO A 98 6.50 6.92 -21.44
C PRO A 98 5.52 6.03 -20.67
N GLY A 99 4.60 6.61 -19.91
CA GLY A 99 3.57 5.84 -19.23
C GLY A 99 2.46 5.42 -20.20
N LEU A 100 1.28 5.12 -19.65
CA LEU A 100 0.08 4.85 -20.46
C LEU A 100 -0.70 6.13 -20.81
N GLY A 101 -0.41 7.27 -20.16
CA GLY A 101 -1.01 8.56 -20.48
C GLY A 101 -2.50 8.66 -20.14
N LEU A 102 -2.98 7.88 -19.16
CA LEU A 102 -4.36 7.95 -18.67
C LEU A 102 -4.52 8.95 -17.53
N LEU A 103 -3.40 9.40 -16.94
CA LEU A 103 -3.35 10.41 -15.88
C LEU A 103 -2.45 11.57 -16.34
N PRO A 104 -2.86 12.84 -16.13
CA PRO A 104 -2.15 14.04 -16.62
C PRO A 104 -0.96 14.42 -15.72
N TYR A 105 -0.17 13.45 -15.30
CA TYR A 105 0.96 13.64 -14.39
C TYR A 105 2.25 13.06 -14.95
N ARG A 106 3.37 13.54 -14.44
CA ARG A 106 4.68 12.93 -14.66
C ARG A 106 5.25 12.56 -13.32
N VAL A 107 5.62 11.30 -13.17
CA VAL A 107 6.19 10.77 -11.94
C VAL A 107 7.70 10.82 -12.04
N ARG A 108 8.34 11.52 -11.11
CA ARG A 108 9.79 11.57 -11.00
C ARG A 108 10.24 10.70 -9.83
N MET A 109 11.12 9.74 -10.08
CA MET A 109 11.74 8.94 -9.03
C MET A 109 12.77 9.78 -8.30
N ALA A 110 12.67 9.83 -6.97
CA ALA A 110 13.62 10.51 -6.10
C ALA A 110 14.31 9.50 -5.17
N ARG A 111 15.56 9.78 -4.80
CA ARG A 111 16.31 8.92 -3.85
C ARG A 111 15.62 8.81 -2.49
N GLU A 112 15.06 9.91 -2.02
CA GLU A 112 14.31 9.93 -0.78
C GLU A 112 13.01 9.16 -0.95
N LYS A 113 12.78 8.21 -0.05
CA LYS A 113 11.59 7.37 -0.05
C LYS A 113 10.55 7.97 0.87
N THR A 114 9.36 8.26 0.37
CA THR A 114 8.21 8.56 1.21
C THR A 114 7.78 7.26 1.91
N VAL A 115 7.83 7.25 3.23
CA VAL A 115 7.34 6.13 4.07
C VAL A 115 6.56 6.73 5.24
N GLU A 116 5.25 6.83 5.11
CA GLU A 116 4.44 7.57 6.07
C GLU A 116 3.07 6.94 6.29
N ARG A 117 2.57 6.97 7.53
CA ARG A 117 1.17 6.63 7.82
C ARG A 117 0.28 7.83 7.55
N ARG A 118 -0.85 7.58 6.90
CA ARG A 118 -1.83 8.60 6.54
C ARG A 118 -3.18 8.29 7.12
N ARG A 119 -3.84 9.33 7.62
CA ARG A 119 -5.27 9.36 7.90
C ARG A 119 -5.84 10.53 7.14
N VAL A 120 -6.76 10.26 6.23
CA VAL A 120 -7.29 11.28 5.33
C VAL A 120 -8.79 11.14 5.17
N ARG A 121 -9.45 12.28 5.00
CA ARG A 121 -10.86 12.32 4.64
C ARG A 121 -11.00 12.45 3.13
N LEU A 122 -11.61 11.45 2.50
CA LEU A 122 -11.85 11.41 1.07
C LEU A 122 -12.84 12.50 0.68
N ARG A 123 -12.51 13.25 -0.37
CA ARG A 123 -13.31 14.38 -0.86
C ARG A 123 -13.22 14.48 -2.38
N GLY A 124 -14.26 15.05 -2.98
CA GLY A 124 -14.31 15.32 -4.42
C GLY A 124 -14.49 14.06 -5.26
N LEU A 125 -14.96 12.96 -4.67
CA LEU A 125 -15.23 11.72 -5.37
C LEU A 125 -16.62 11.72 -5.99
N SER A 126 -16.75 11.13 -7.17
CA SER A 126 -18.01 11.09 -7.92
C SER A 126 -18.22 9.74 -8.63
N GLY A 127 -19.39 9.55 -9.22
CA GLY A 127 -19.73 8.32 -9.95
C GLY A 127 -19.66 7.08 -9.05
N TYR A 128 -18.98 6.02 -9.49
CA TYR A 128 -18.81 4.81 -8.68
C TYR A 128 -18.14 5.10 -7.33
N TRP A 129 -17.10 5.95 -7.34
CA TRP A 129 -16.28 6.30 -6.19
C TRP A 129 -16.95 7.29 -5.22
N GLY A 130 -18.04 7.95 -5.63
CA GLY A 130 -18.82 8.84 -4.75
C GLY A 130 -19.38 8.15 -3.50
N ARG A 131 -19.44 6.82 -3.48
CA ARG A 131 -19.76 6.01 -2.28
C ARG A 131 -18.75 6.17 -1.15
N LEU A 132 -17.52 6.60 -1.48
CA LEU A 132 -16.44 6.83 -0.54
C LEU A 132 -16.36 8.29 -0.07
N GLU A 133 -17.19 9.19 -0.63
CA GLU A 133 -17.15 10.61 -0.34
C GLU A 133 -17.36 10.88 1.16
N GLY A 134 -16.47 11.66 1.74
CA GLY A 134 -16.53 12.06 3.14
C GLY A 134 -16.10 10.99 4.14
N LEU A 135 -15.77 9.76 3.70
CA LEU A 135 -15.20 8.74 4.57
C LEU A 135 -13.80 9.15 5.04
N GLU A 136 -13.50 8.80 6.28
CA GLU A 136 -12.14 8.86 6.80
C GLU A 136 -11.49 7.49 6.62
N VAL A 137 -10.30 7.48 6.03
CA VAL A 137 -9.54 6.28 5.74
C VAL A 137 -8.13 6.39 6.31
N GLU A 138 -7.61 5.27 6.77
CA GLU A 138 -6.25 5.12 7.25
C GLU A 138 -5.47 4.19 6.33
N GLY A 139 -4.17 4.44 6.20
CA GLY A 139 -3.29 3.66 5.35
C GLY A 139 -1.86 4.17 5.43
N TYR A 140 -1.07 3.87 4.42
CA TYR A 140 0.33 4.30 4.35
C TYR A 140 0.79 4.58 2.93
N GLU A 141 1.79 5.44 2.82
CA GLU A 141 2.54 5.71 1.61
C GLU A 141 3.90 4.99 1.69
N ILE A 142 4.34 4.36 0.59
CA ILE A 142 5.66 3.74 0.48
C ILE A 142 6.20 3.80 -0.96
N HIS A 143 6.70 4.95 -1.39
CA HIS A 143 7.11 5.17 -2.79
C HIS A 143 8.31 6.10 -2.92
N HIS A 144 9.02 5.94 -4.04
CA HIS A 144 10.07 6.88 -4.48
C HIS A 144 9.52 7.95 -5.44
N GLY A 145 8.43 7.64 -6.14
CA GLY A 145 7.81 8.52 -7.11
C GLY A 145 7.28 9.81 -6.47
N GLN A 146 7.42 10.92 -7.19
CA GLN A 146 6.90 12.23 -6.83
C GLN A 146 6.07 12.79 -7.99
N GLY A 147 5.05 13.61 -7.71
CA GLY A 147 4.29 14.33 -8.74
C GLY A 147 2.85 13.83 -8.98
N LEU A 148 2.40 12.78 -8.30
CA LEU A 148 0.99 12.44 -8.19
C LEU A 148 0.41 13.01 -6.88
N PRO A 149 -0.86 13.41 -6.82
CA PRO A 149 -1.52 13.65 -5.56
C PRO A 149 -1.83 12.32 -4.86
N LEU A 150 -2.03 12.36 -3.53
CA LEU A 150 -2.38 11.18 -2.76
C LEU A 150 -3.64 10.48 -3.29
N PHE A 151 -4.62 11.24 -3.79
CA PHE A 151 -5.79 10.74 -4.51
C PHE A 151 -6.05 11.61 -5.74
N HIS A 152 -6.36 10.97 -6.87
CA HIS A 152 -6.84 11.62 -8.09
C HIS A 152 -7.94 10.77 -8.72
N GLN A 153 -9.00 11.43 -9.20
CA GLN A 153 -10.05 10.77 -9.97
C GLN A 153 -10.13 11.39 -11.37
N GLU A 154 -10.06 10.55 -12.39
CA GLU A 154 -10.31 10.90 -13.80
C GLU A 154 -11.44 10.01 -14.31
N GLY A 155 -12.65 10.55 -14.47
CA GLY A 155 -13.84 9.76 -14.77
C GLY A 155 -14.07 8.63 -13.75
N SER A 156 -14.00 7.37 -14.20
CA SER A 156 -14.13 6.18 -13.35
C SER A 156 -12.79 5.59 -12.87
N LEU A 157 -11.66 6.20 -13.23
CA LEU A 157 -10.34 5.86 -12.70
C LEU A 157 -10.10 6.59 -11.38
N LEU A 158 -9.86 5.84 -10.31
CA LEU A 158 -9.33 6.35 -9.04
C LEU A 158 -7.88 5.90 -8.89
N ALA A 159 -6.97 6.87 -8.84
CA ALA A 159 -5.55 6.68 -8.61
C ALA A 159 -5.17 7.15 -7.20
N THR A 160 -4.31 6.41 -6.52
CA THR A 160 -3.87 6.78 -5.17
C THR A 160 -2.48 6.28 -4.84
N TRP A 161 -1.74 7.01 -4.00
CA TRP A 161 -0.52 6.49 -3.33
C TRP A 161 -0.83 5.73 -2.04
N LEU A 162 -2.07 5.82 -1.53
CA LEU A 162 -2.46 5.22 -0.27
C LEU A 162 -2.62 3.70 -0.45
N HIS A 163 -1.74 2.95 0.19
CA HIS A 163 -1.91 1.52 0.44
C HIS A 163 -2.87 1.27 1.60
N GLY A 164 -3.54 0.11 1.56
CA GLY A 164 -4.51 -0.32 2.58
C GLY A 164 -5.92 0.27 2.45
N LEU A 165 -6.24 0.94 1.33
CA LEU A 165 -7.57 1.54 1.13
C LEU A 165 -8.72 0.52 1.34
N LEU A 166 -8.57 -0.70 0.81
CA LEU A 166 -9.59 -1.75 0.93
C LEU A 166 -9.59 -2.46 2.28
N GLU A 167 -8.57 -2.24 3.12
CA GLU A 167 -8.52 -2.75 4.49
C GLU A 167 -9.41 -1.94 5.44
N ASN A 168 -9.85 -0.75 5.01
CA ASN A 168 -10.72 0.11 5.81
C ASN A 168 -12.16 -0.43 5.83
N PRO A 169 -12.75 -0.74 7.01
CA PRO A 169 -14.10 -1.30 7.11
C PRO A 169 -15.17 -0.39 6.49
N GLY A 170 -15.04 0.93 6.66
CA GLY A 170 -15.93 1.91 6.05
C GLY A 170 -15.92 1.85 4.52
N VAL A 171 -14.75 1.64 3.91
CA VAL A 171 -14.60 1.45 2.47
C VAL A 171 -15.23 0.13 2.04
N GLN A 172 -14.96 -0.95 2.77
CA GLN A 172 -15.52 -2.27 2.47
C GLN A 172 -17.06 -2.23 2.49
N LYS A 173 -17.65 -1.65 3.53
CA LYS A 173 -19.09 -1.48 3.65
C LYS A 173 -19.67 -0.61 2.54
N ALA A 174 -18.99 0.48 2.17
CA ALA A 174 -19.45 1.38 1.12
C ALA A 174 -19.43 0.74 -0.28
N LEU A 175 -18.43 -0.09 -0.58
CA LEU A 175 -18.27 -0.72 -1.90
C LEU A 175 -18.98 -2.07 -2.03
N PHE A 176 -19.03 -2.86 -0.96
CA PHE A 176 -19.49 -4.26 -0.98
C PHE A 176 -20.70 -4.52 -0.08
N GLY A 177 -21.15 -3.53 0.70
CA GLY A 177 -22.31 -3.65 1.61
C GLY A 177 -22.04 -4.43 2.89
N ARG A 178 -20.82 -4.94 3.08
CA ARG A 178 -20.39 -5.73 4.23
C ARG A 178 -18.89 -5.58 4.45
N GLU A 179 -18.44 -5.96 5.64
CA GLU A 179 -17.03 -5.96 6.05
C GLU A 179 -16.49 -7.39 5.99
N ALA A 180 -15.20 -7.53 5.67
CA ALA A 180 -14.48 -8.78 5.80
C ALA A 180 -14.22 -9.04 7.29
N ARG A 181 -14.31 -10.29 7.71
CA ARG A 181 -14.12 -10.72 9.11
C ARG A 181 -12.64 -10.94 9.43
N GLY A 182 -11.84 -11.25 8.41
CA GLY A 182 -10.44 -11.55 8.59
C GLY A 182 -10.20 -12.96 9.11
N LEU A 183 -8.93 -13.36 9.03
CA LEU A 183 -8.53 -14.74 9.31
C LEU A 183 -8.75 -15.14 10.77
N GLU A 184 -8.47 -14.25 11.72
CA GLU A 184 -8.55 -14.57 13.15
C GLU A 184 -10.00 -14.83 13.59
N GLU A 185 -10.93 -13.93 13.24
CA GLU A 185 -12.36 -14.14 13.52
C GLU A 185 -12.92 -15.35 12.75
N GLY A 186 -12.43 -15.59 11.52
CA GLY A 186 -12.78 -16.79 10.75
C GLY A 186 -12.33 -18.09 11.42
N LEU A 187 -11.10 -18.12 11.95
CA LEU A 187 -10.55 -19.25 12.69
C LEU A 187 -11.27 -19.46 14.02
N GLU A 188 -11.59 -18.39 14.74
CA GLU A 188 -12.39 -18.46 15.96
C GLU A 188 -13.79 -19.02 15.68
N ALA A 189 -14.48 -18.50 14.64
CA ALA A 189 -15.78 -19.00 14.25
C ALA A 189 -15.76 -20.48 13.82
N LEU A 190 -14.68 -20.92 13.17
CA LEU A 190 -14.48 -22.33 12.82
C LEU A 190 -14.23 -23.18 14.07
N ALA A 191 -13.35 -22.76 14.97
CA ALA A 191 -13.10 -23.46 16.23
C ALA A 191 -14.39 -23.65 17.03
N ASP A 192 -15.16 -22.57 17.17
CA ASP A 192 -16.49 -22.53 17.76
C ASP A 192 -17.47 -23.51 17.10
N ALA A 193 -17.48 -23.57 15.77
CA ALA A 193 -18.35 -24.48 15.03
C ALA A 193 -17.93 -25.95 15.24
N LEU A 194 -16.64 -26.24 15.26
CA LEU A 194 -16.12 -27.58 15.54
C LEU A 194 -16.47 -28.02 16.97
N GLU A 195 -16.33 -27.13 17.96
CA GLU A 195 -16.75 -27.40 19.34
C GLU A 195 -18.24 -27.68 19.48
N ARG A 196 -19.08 -26.96 18.72
CA ARG A 196 -20.54 -27.14 18.75
C ARG A 196 -21.02 -28.41 18.03
N HIS A 197 -20.34 -28.81 16.97
CA HIS A 197 -20.86 -29.83 16.05
C HIS A 197 -20.09 -31.15 16.06
N LEU A 198 -18.91 -31.22 16.69
CA LEU A 198 -18.12 -32.44 16.79
C LEU A 198 -17.86 -32.81 18.26
N ASP A 199 -17.87 -34.12 18.56
CA ASP A 199 -17.33 -34.62 19.84
C ASP A 199 -15.80 -34.56 19.78
N LEU A 200 -15.26 -33.39 20.10
CA LEU A 200 -13.81 -33.17 20.11
C LEU A 200 -13.09 -34.08 21.11
N ARG A 201 -13.76 -34.55 22.18
CA ARG A 201 -13.16 -35.50 23.12
C ARG A 201 -13.01 -36.88 22.50
N ALA A 202 -14.00 -37.33 21.73
CA ALA A 202 -13.91 -38.58 20.98
C ALA A 202 -12.84 -38.50 19.88
N LEU A 203 -12.79 -37.38 19.14
CA LEU A 203 -11.75 -37.14 18.14
C LEU A 203 -10.34 -37.12 18.77
N HIS A 204 -10.15 -36.42 19.88
CA HIS A 204 -8.86 -36.40 20.58
C HIS A 204 -8.44 -37.79 21.07
N ARG A 205 -9.38 -38.63 21.55
CA ARG A 205 -9.09 -40.02 21.90
C ARG A 205 -8.69 -40.84 20.66
N ALA A 206 -9.45 -40.74 19.59
CA ALA A 206 -9.22 -41.49 18.35
C ALA A 206 -7.90 -41.10 17.66
N LEU A 207 -7.49 -39.83 17.75
CA LEU A 207 -6.26 -39.30 17.18
C LEU A 207 -5.05 -39.39 18.14
N GLY A 208 -5.23 -39.93 19.35
CA GLY A 208 -4.14 -40.01 20.34
C GLY A 208 -3.65 -38.65 20.86
N LEU A 209 -4.48 -37.60 20.75
CA LEU A 209 -4.16 -36.23 21.17
C LEU A 209 -4.49 -35.97 22.64
N THR A 210 -5.08 -36.94 23.35
CA THR A 210 -5.36 -36.83 24.78
C THR A 210 -4.08 -36.65 25.59
N GLY A 211 -3.95 -35.51 26.28
CA GLY A 211 -2.82 -35.18 27.16
C GLY A 211 -1.87 -34.10 26.63
N ARG A 212 -2.02 -33.64 25.39
CA ARG A 212 -1.33 -32.43 24.89
C ARG A 212 -2.24 -31.23 25.05
N VAL A 213 -1.97 -30.41 26.07
CA VAL A 213 -2.69 -29.15 26.30
C VAL A 213 -2.24 -28.15 25.23
N PHE A 214 -3.11 -27.86 24.26
CA PHE A 214 -3.04 -26.60 23.54
C PHE A 214 -3.78 -25.56 24.40
N PRO A 215 -3.18 -24.40 24.70
CA PRO A 215 -3.86 -23.39 25.52
C PRO A 215 -5.14 -22.95 24.81
N ALA A 216 -6.27 -23.01 25.52
CA ALA A 216 -7.54 -22.50 25.03
C ALA A 216 -7.44 -20.99 24.74
N SER A 217 -8.05 -20.53 23.65
CA SER A 217 -8.18 -19.09 23.37
C SER A 217 -8.99 -18.44 24.49
N PRO A 218 -8.53 -17.35 25.12
CA PRO A 218 -9.26 -16.71 26.20
C PRO A 218 -10.46 -15.94 25.62
N THR A 219 -11.64 -16.53 25.69
CA THR A 219 -12.91 -15.80 25.58
C THR A 219 -13.03 -14.84 26.76
N GLY A 220 -13.00 -13.53 26.48
CA GLY A 220 -13.32 -12.47 27.44
C GLY A 220 -12.21 -11.42 27.58
N ALA A 221 -12.41 -10.26 26.95
CA ALA A 221 -11.75 -8.97 27.17
C ALA A 221 -10.25 -9.03 27.56
N LYS A 222 -9.36 -9.05 26.56
CA LYS A 222 -7.95 -8.73 26.80
C LYS A 222 -7.78 -7.23 27.07
N ALA A 223 -7.17 -6.91 28.20
CA ALA A 223 -6.57 -5.60 28.46
C ALA A 223 -5.60 -5.22 27.31
N PRO A 224 -5.39 -3.92 27.02
CA PRO A 224 -4.55 -3.51 25.91
C PRO A 224 -3.16 -4.13 26.05
N VAL A 225 -2.76 -4.89 25.03
CA VAL A 225 -1.40 -5.42 24.91
C VAL A 225 -0.51 -4.21 24.71
N GLY A 226 0.17 -3.79 25.78
CA GLY A 226 1.22 -2.79 25.70
C GLY A 226 2.30 -3.32 24.77
N TYR A 227 2.52 -2.63 23.65
CA TYR A 227 3.72 -2.85 22.86
C TYR A 227 4.93 -2.60 23.77
N PRO A 228 5.94 -3.49 23.78
CA PRO A 228 7.19 -3.17 24.43
C PRO A 228 7.74 -1.89 23.82
N ASP A 229 8.27 -1.00 24.66
CA ASP A 229 8.92 0.22 24.21
C ASP A 229 9.93 -0.10 23.11
N PRO A 230 10.02 0.72 22.04
CA PRO A 230 11.03 0.52 21.02
C PRO A 230 12.42 0.48 21.66
N PRO A 231 13.34 -0.36 21.15
CA PRO A 231 14.69 -0.41 21.70
C PRO A 231 15.32 0.98 21.68
N PRO A 232 16.07 1.37 22.73
CA PRO A 232 16.71 2.67 22.76
C PRO A 232 17.64 2.82 21.54
N PRO A 233 17.76 4.03 20.97
CA PRO A 233 18.64 4.26 19.85
C PRO A 233 20.08 3.86 20.21
N PRO A 234 20.88 3.39 19.24
CA PRO A 234 22.25 2.96 19.49
C PRO A 234 23.02 4.08 20.18
N ALA A 235 23.63 3.75 21.32
CA ALA A 235 24.42 4.70 22.11
C ALA A 235 25.48 5.33 21.21
N SER A 236 25.45 6.66 21.09
CA SER A 236 26.55 7.40 20.49
C SER A 236 27.81 7.12 21.31
N SER A 237 28.72 6.30 20.78
CA SER A 237 30.05 6.11 21.34
C SER A 237 30.84 7.40 21.12
N SER A 238 30.59 8.39 21.96
CA SER A 238 31.51 9.50 22.16
C SER A 238 32.58 9.03 23.13
N SER A 239 33.69 8.53 22.58
CA SER A 239 34.94 8.44 23.34
C SER A 239 36.12 8.80 22.45
N TRP A 240 36.36 10.10 22.31
CA TRP A 240 37.73 10.60 22.37
C TRP A 240 37.73 12.01 22.95
N ALA A 241 38.01 12.09 24.26
CA ALA A 241 38.32 13.34 24.93
C ALA A 241 39.66 13.20 25.66
N GLY A 242 40.57 14.09 25.30
CA GLY A 242 41.65 14.57 26.14
C GLY A 242 43.03 14.32 25.53
N ARG A 243 43.95 15.27 25.44
CA ARG A 243 44.17 16.61 26.03
C ARG A 243 45.37 17.20 25.22
N LYS A 244 45.68 18.49 25.07
CA LYS A 244 45.84 19.59 26.05
C LYS A 244 46.21 20.89 25.28
N ALA A 245 46.03 22.02 25.95
CA ALA A 245 46.05 23.40 25.46
C ALA A 245 47.43 24.11 25.40
N ALA A 246 47.50 25.22 24.63
CA ALA A 246 48.11 26.53 24.97
C ALA A 246 47.78 27.55 23.85
N ARG A 247 47.03 28.65 24.11
CA ARG A 247 47.48 30.07 24.33
C ARG A 247 48.41 30.59 23.21
N ALA A 248 48.27 31.79 22.61
CA ALA A 248 47.56 33.02 22.93
C ALA A 248 47.56 34.01 21.73
N ALA A 249 46.83 35.12 21.91
CA ALA A 249 47.05 36.47 21.36
C ALA A 249 46.47 36.85 19.97
N SER A 250 45.43 37.69 20.03
CA SER A 250 45.10 38.73 19.04
C SER A 250 46.13 39.88 19.18
N PRO A 251 46.39 40.74 18.15
CA PRO A 251 45.46 41.84 17.88
C PRO A 251 45.39 42.38 16.42
N ARG A 252 44.24 43.01 16.12
CA ARG A 252 43.99 44.25 15.32
C ARG A 252 44.61 44.44 13.92
N GLY A 253 43.75 44.88 12.98
CA GLY A 253 44.15 45.81 11.91
C GLY A 253 43.34 45.76 10.61
N SER A 254 42.27 46.56 10.50
CA SER A 254 41.84 47.20 9.22
C SER A 254 42.72 48.44 8.96
N PRO A 255 42.73 49.17 7.81
CA PRO A 255 41.72 49.21 6.72
C PRO A 255 42.24 49.40 5.26
N GLY A 256 41.35 49.16 4.26
CA GLY A 256 41.20 49.76 2.90
C GLY A 256 42.41 50.01 1.96
N PRO A 257 42.24 50.56 0.73
CA PRO A 257 41.04 50.92 -0.03
C PRO A 257 41.00 50.42 -1.52
N SER A 258 39.89 50.66 -2.23
CA SER A 258 39.75 50.71 -3.72
C SER A 258 40.42 52.00 -4.28
N PRO A 259 40.47 52.36 -5.61
CA PRO A 259 39.75 51.91 -6.82
C PRO A 259 40.72 51.80 -8.06
N PRO A 260 40.45 52.17 -9.35
CA PRO A 260 39.49 53.11 -9.97
C PRO A 260 38.16 52.51 -10.48
#